data_AF-A0A9E3TB51-F1
#
_entry.id   AF-A0A9E3TB51-F1
#
_cell.length_a   1.000
_cell.length_b   1.000
_cell.length_c   1.000
_cell.angle_alpha   90.00
_cell.angle_beta   90.00
_cell.angle_gamma   90.00
#
_symmetry.space_group_name_H-M   'P 1'
#
loop_
_entity.id
_entity.type
_entity.pdbx_description
1 polymer ?
#
loop_
_entity_poly.entity_id
_entity_poly.type
_entity_poly.pdbx_seq_one_letter_code
_entity_poly.pdbx_strand_id
1 'polypeptide(L)'
;MMLARIRHDDAWRSLPYWGLILGLNAGVFTGLVTALALKRHVQVPPILVVLVGGFTFALYLVLGGGKARCRVFDLALPISARRIWLAHLAAVALAGTLLVAWCVGIAALPTGTVGGIDVRCPGLPGLGLLLESGMLLAAVLLQLPKPSLARIPDSRAHDAWNLLVLLGVIALLAALSGAGPAGALVPLALAAAAFVRGFRSVPEAFVVVPRDPADGRSRSAEGPTATDPGEAVGPPGRVPWSVRLAAFRCLTSGVKEWIVYSLIVLLGLFLGGALTPWRDDGDLRDLRYVYIPLASYMLFSFVMPRLALLQDLDPLPLSRRALFAGLVLPGAIAFAAAWSAGALVESRFGVRAEFVDFLKDEQTGRWSVTVPLRIHRLAFDGRAPEILSPWGESHPADRQPLLRGGRGVIWSPYSTPPGCSARFVALQISRASEAIYGLPLPIEEVERSWLATLPDGSIVGRAPGLPIRAERPGLSPRSGPAFPVLMTLVVVPWLLLVAALFRAYRSTIPDKARRAIHWGGMGLLILPLPVQLVTTMAHLARPWLVRAFVEIPTWELGRSALGTVAAWVGGGLLLIVAYRVAEIQFLRMEIPANPVPCSLIVRAREES
;
A
#
# COMPACT_ATOMS: atom_id res chain seq x y z
N MET A 1 -8.35 23.50 -32.63
CA MET A 1 -8.09 22.08 -33.02
C MET A 1 -7.16 21.36 -32.03
N MET A 2 -6.01 21.93 -31.64
CA MET A 2 -5.03 21.28 -30.76
C MET A 2 -5.55 20.96 -29.35
N LEU A 3 -6.27 21.89 -28.71
CA LEU A 3 -6.90 21.66 -27.39
C LEU A 3 -7.91 20.50 -27.40
N ALA A 4 -8.69 20.38 -28.49
CA ALA A 4 -9.62 19.28 -28.65
C ALA A 4 -8.88 17.92 -28.65
N ARG A 5 -7.69 17.84 -29.26
CA ARG A 5 -6.89 16.62 -29.23
C ARG A 5 -6.30 16.31 -27.88
N ILE A 6 -5.75 17.30 -27.19
CA ILE A 6 -5.26 17.12 -25.82
C ILE A 6 -6.36 16.52 -24.94
N ARG A 7 -7.60 17.00 -25.06
CA ARG A 7 -8.75 16.47 -24.33
C ARG A 7 -9.11 15.02 -24.69
N HIS A 8 -8.80 14.58 -25.91
CA HIS A 8 -9.09 13.23 -26.41
C HIS A 8 -7.91 12.26 -26.30
N ASP A 9 -6.72 12.75 -25.92
CA ASP A 9 -5.52 11.94 -25.71
C ASP A 9 -5.71 10.95 -24.55
N ASP A 10 -5.12 9.76 -24.67
CA ASP A 10 -5.26 8.69 -23.69
C ASP A 10 -4.57 9.03 -22.36
N ALA A 11 -3.48 9.81 -22.38
CA ALA A 11 -2.82 10.30 -21.18
C ALA A 11 -3.76 11.19 -20.35
N TRP A 12 -4.51 12.07 -21.02
CA TRP A 12 -5.47 12.97 -20.38
C TRP A 12 -6.74 12.23 -19.93
N ARG A 13 -7.30 11.35 -20.76
CA ARG A 13 -8.49 10.56 -20.41
C ARG A 13 -8.24 9.60 -19.24
N SER A 14 -7.00 9.15 -19.09
CA SER A 14 -6.58 8.30 -17.97
C SER A 14 -6.22 9.09 -16.71
N LEU A 15 -6.14 10.42 -16.77
CA LEU A 15 -5.75 11.25 -15.63
C LEU A 15 -6.68 11.10 -14.43
N PRO A 16 -8.02 11.04 -14.52
CA PRO A 16 -8.85 10.85 -13.32
C PRO A 16 -8.55 9.51 -12.61
N TYR A 17 -8.24 8.45 -13.36
CA TYR A 17 -7.85 7.15 -12.82
C TYR A 17 -6.51 7.21 -12.12
N TRP A 18 -5.49 7.63 -12.85
CA TRP A 18 -4.14 7.67 -12.32
C TRP A 18 -4.03 8.73 -11.24
N GLY A 19 -4.69 9.88 -11.37
CA GLY A 19 -4.77 10.91 -10.34
C GLY A 19 -5.39 10.42 -9.04
N LEU A 20 -6.45 9.61 -9.10
CA LEU A 20 -6.99 8.99 -7.90
C LEU A 20 -5.98 8.00 -7.29
N ILE A 21 -5.47 7.05 -8.07
CA ILE A 21 -4.56 6.00 -7.57
C ILE A 21 -3.26 6.59 -7.03
N LEU A 22 -2.63 7.43 -7.84
CA LEU A 22 -1.34 8.04 -7.56
C LEU A 22 -1.46 9.13 -6.51
N GLY A 23 -2.53 9.92 -6.53
CA GLY A 23 -2.82 10.90 -5.49
C GLY A 23 -3.07 10.23 -4.14
N LEU A 24 -3.75 9.08 -4.11
CA LEU A 24 -3.94 8.30 -2.89
C LEU A 24 -2.62 7.69 -2.40
N ASN A 25 -1.81 7.11 -3.30
CA ASN A 25 -0.48 6.60 -2.92
C ASN A 25 0.42 7.73 -2.39
N ALA A 26 0.54 8.83 -3.13
CA ALA A 26 1.30 10.00 -2.73
C ALA A 26 0.78 10.57 -1.40
N GLY A 27 -0.53 10.65 -1.21
CA GLY A 27 -1.11 11.13 0.05
C GLY A 27 -0.84 10.20 1.22
N VAL A 28 -0.84 8.88 1.01
CA VAL A 28 -0.46 7.91 2.04
C VAL A 28 1.01 8.04 2.41
N PHE A 29 1.92 8.09 1.43
CA PHE A 29 3.35 8.27 1.69
C PHE A 29 3.67 9.65 2.28
N THR A 30 3.00 10.70 1.82
CA THR A 30 3.21 12.05 2.33
C THR A 30 2.64 12.19 3.74
N GLY A 31 1.44 11.68 4.00
CA GLY A 31 0.85 11.63 5.34
C GLY A 31 1.70 10.84 6.32
N LEU A 32 2.26 9.70 5.89
CA LEU A 32 3.23 8.92 6.67
C LEU A 32 4.44 9.78 7.05
N VAL A 33 5.09 10.36 6.06
CA VAL A 33 6.31 11.15 6.22
C VAL A 33 6.05 12.36 7.11
N THR A 34 4.93 13.05 6.89
CA THR A 34 4.54 14.22 7.68
C THR A 34 4.17 13.85 9.12
N ALA A 35 3.46 12.74 9.34
CA ALA A 35 3.16 12.26 10.70
C ALA A 35 4.45 11.91 11.47
N LEU A 36 5.41 11.26 10.79
CA LEU A 36 6.72 10.95 11.36
C LEU A 36 7.54 12.20 11.68
N ALA A 37 7.45 13.24 10.84
CA ALA A 37 8.12 14.53 11.01
C ALA A 37 7.51 15.36 12.15
N LEU A 38 6.18 15.50 12.15
CA LEU A 38 5.40 16.17 13.20
C LEU A 38 5.74 15.64 14.58
N LYS A 39 5.74 14.32 14.73
CA LYS A 39 6.04 13.69 16.02
C LYS A 39 7.50 13.89 16.45
N ARG A 40 8.44 13.94 15.50
CA ARG A 40 9.86 14.18 15.80
C ARG A 40 10.17 15.64 16.11
N HIS A 41 9.24 16.56 15.91
CA HIS A 41 9.54 18.00 15.81
C HIS A 41 10.65 18.28 14.78
N VAL A 42 10.76 17.45 13.73
CA VAL A 42 11.77 17.56 12.67
C VAL A 42 11.08 17.91 11.37
N GLN A 43 11.66 18.80 10.58
CA GLN A 43 11.13 19.14 9.26
C GLN A 43 11.22 17.93 8.31
N VAL A 44 10.20 17.75 7.46
CA VAL A 44 10.25 16.74 6.40
C VAL A 44 11.38 17.11 5.43
N PRO A 45 12.39 16.24 5.21
CA PRO A 45 13.47 16.58 4.31
C PRO A 45 12.95 16.65 2.85
N PRO A 46 13.27 17.71 2.08
CA PRO A 46 12.81 17.91 0.71
C PRO A 46 13.00 16.71 -0.23
N ILE A 47 14.13 16.00 -0.06
CA ILE A 47 14.46 14.80 -0.83
C ILE A 47 13.38 13.72 -0.74
N LEU A 48 12.71 13.59 0.41
CA LEU A 48 11.70 12.55 0.64
C LEU A 48 10.40 12.88 -0.12
N VAL A 49 10.03 14.16 -0.20
CA VAL A 49 8.94 14.64 -1.05
C VAL A 49 9.27 14.39 -2.52
N VAL A 50 10.53 14.63 -2.93
CA VAL A 50 11.00 14.35 -4.29
C VAL A 50 10.96 12.87 -4.62
N LEU A 51 11.38 11.98 -3.70
CA LEU A 51 11.34 10.54 -3.91
C LEU A 51 9.90 10.02 -4.03
N VAL A 52 9.00 10.46 -3.15
CA VAL A 52 7.58 10.06 -3.17
C VAL A 52 6.88 10.61 -4.41
N GLY A 53 7.04 11.90 -4.70
CA GLY A 53 6.49 12.54 -5.91
C GLY A 53 7.07 11.91 -7.17
N GLY A 54 8.39 11.84 -7.28
CA GLY A 54 9.12 11.25 -8.41
C GLY A 54 8.70 9.81 -8.69
N PHE A 55 8.58 8.97 -7.66
CA PHE A 55 8.08 7.60 -7.81
C PHE A 55 6.63 7.56 -8.30
N THR A 56 5.78 8.43 -7.77
CA THR A 56 4.38 8.58 -8.19
C THR A 56 4.28 8.94 -9.67
N PHE A 57 5.09 9.89 -10.15
CA PHE A 57 5.14 10.25 -11.58
C PHE A 57 5.72 9.14 -12.44
N ALA A 58 6.75 8.44 -11.96
CA ALA A 58 7.33 7.32 -12.67
C ALA A 58 6.28 6.22 -12.95
N LEU A 59 5.43 5.93 -11.95
CA LEU A 59 4.30 5.02 -12.12
C LEU A 59 3.29 5.53 -13.15
N TYR A 60 2.95 6.83 -13.14
CA TYR A 60 2.08 7.43 -14.15
C TYR A 60 2.62 7.22 -15.57
N LEU A 61 3.90 7.55 -15.78
CA LEU A 61 4.51 7.51 -17.11
C LEU A 61 4.65 6.09 -17.66
N VAL A 62 4.93 5.10 -16.80
CA VAL A 62 5.10 3.69 -17.23
C VAL A 62 3.78 2.96 -17.39
N LEU A 63 2.85 3.16 -16.46
CA LEU A 63 1.61 2.39 -16.40
C LEU A 63 0.44 3.09 -17.09
N GLY A 64 0.49 4.43 -17.19
CA GLY A 64 -0.57 5.25 -17.76
C GLY A 64 -0.62 5.32 -19.28
N GLY A 65 -1.45 6.24 -19.78
CA GLY A 65 -1.69 6.43 -21.21
C GLY A 65 -0.53 7.03 -22.00
N GLY A 66 0.63 7.28 -21.37
CA GLY A 66 1.78 7.93 -22.01
C GLY A 66 2.51 7.10 -23.07
N LYS A 67 2.19 5.81 -23.24
CA LYS A 67 2.84 4.94 -24.25
C LYS A 67 2.24 5.06 -25.66
N ALA A 68 0.96 5.46 -25.77
CA ALA A 68 0.26 5.58 -27.05
C ALA A 68 0.32 7.02 -27.53
N ARG A 69 1.15 7.30 -28.56
CA ARG A 69 1.33 8.67 -29.09
C ARG A 69 0.15 9.10 -29.95
N CYS A 70 -0.52 8.14 -30.58
CA CYS A 70 -1.69 8.38 -31.41
C CYS A 70 -2.57 7.13 -31.48
N ARG A 71 -3.83 7.34 -31.85
CA ARG A 71 -4.77 6.25 -32.17
C ARG A 71 -4.66 5.86 -33.63
N VAL A 72 -5.20 4.70 -33.99
CA VAL A 72 -5.21 4.30 -35.40
C VAL A 72 -6.08 5.21 -36.25
N PHE A 73 -7.15 5.75 -35.69
CA PHE A 73 -7.93 6.79 -36.36
C PHE A 73 -7.12 8.05 -36.67
N ASP A 74 -6.19 8.45 -35.78
CA ASP A 74 -5.35 9.64 -36.00
C ASP A 74 -4.38 9.46 -37.16
N LEU A 75 -4.02 8.22 -37.49
CA LEU A 75 -3.16 7.88 -38.63
C LEU A 75 -3.89 7.99 -39.97
N ALA A 76 -5.22 7.85 -39.97
CA ALA A 76 -6.04 7.99 -41.18
C ALA A 76 -6.33 9.45 -41.53
N LEU A 77 -6.09 10.38 -40.61
CA LEU A 77 -6.34 11.79 -40.79
C LEU A 77 -5.12 12.50 -41.42
N PRO A 78 -5.32 13.53 -42.26
CA PRO A 78 -4.24 14.25 -42.95
C PRO A 78 -3.52 15.22 -42.01
N ILE A 79 -2.83 14.68 -41.00
CA ILE A 79 -2.16 15.46 -39.97
C ILE A 79 -0.75 14.94 -39.81
N SER A 80 0.21 15.86 -39.82
CA SER A 80 1.61 15.48 -39.60
C SER A 80 1.82 14.85 -38.23
N ALA A 81 2.64 13.80 -38.20
CA ALA A 81 3.04 13.10 -36.98
C ALA A 81 3.66 14.03 -35.95
N ARG A 82 4.40 15.07 -36.40
CA ARG A 82 4.93 16.13 -35.52
C ARG A 82 3.85 16.85 -34.72
N ARG A 83 2.70 17.18 -35.33
CA ARG A 83 1.59 17.82 -34.63
C ARG A 83 0.93 16.88 -33.64
N ILE A 84 0.82 15.61 -34.00
CA ILE A 84 0.24 14.58 -33.12
C ILE A 84 1.17 14.33 -31.91
N TRP A 85 2.47 14.16 -32.16
CA TRP A 85 3.49 14.00 -31.13
C TRP A 85 3.52 15.17 -30.15
N LEU A 86 3.46 16.41 -30.67
CA LEU A 86 3.46 17.61 -29.84
C LEU A 86 2.18 17.72 -28.99
N ALA A 87 1.02 17.38 -29.57
CA ALA A 87 -0.24 17.33 -28.81
C ALA A 87 -0.21 16.27 -27.70
N HIS A 88 0.36 15.09 -27.99
CA HIS A 88 0.52 14.01 -27.01
C HIS A 88 1.46 14.42 -25.87
N LEU A 89 2.65 14.94 -26.20
CA LEU A 89 3.60 15.41 -25.18
C LEU A 89 2.99 16.52 -24.32
N ALA A 90 2.25 17.46 -24.93
CA ALA A 90 1.52 18.48 -24.19
C ALA A 90 0.46 17.88 -23.26
N ALA A 91 -0.27 16.84 -23.70
CA ALA A 91 -1.25 16.14 -22.87
C ALA A 91 -0.60 15.43 -21.68
N VAL A 92 0.53 14.73 -21.90
CA VAL A 92 1.30 14.08 -20.83
C VAL A 92 1.86 15.11 -19.85
N ALA A 93 2.41 16.23 -20.36
CA ALA A 93 2.94 17.30 -19.53
C ALA A 93 1.84 17.94 -18.67
N LEU A 94 0.70 18.33 -19.26
CA LEU A 94 -0.43 18.92 -18.54
C LEU A 94 -1.00 17.97 -17.49
N ALA A 95 -1.19 16.69 -17.85
CA ALA A 95 -1.69 15.67 -16.94
C ALA A 95 -0.73 15.49 -15.76
N GLY A 96 0.57 15.45 -16.07
CA GLY A 96 1.62 15.40 -15.09
C GLY A 96 1.67 16.64 -14.17
N THR A 97 1.57 17.86 -14.71
CA THR A 97 1.53 19.10 -13.92
C THR A 97 0.34 19.08 -12.94
N LEU A 98 -0.82 18.59 -13.37
CA LEU A 98 -1.96 18.41 -12.47
C LEU A 98 -1.68 17.39 -11.36
N LEU A 99 -0.98 16.29 -11.65
CA LEU A 99 -0.55 15.34 -10.63
C LEU A 99 0.46 15.96 -9.66
N VAL A 100 1.40 16.79 -10.14
CA VAL A 100 2.36 17.52 -9.31
C VAL A 100 1.62 18.48 -8.39
N ALA A 101 0.74 19.31 -8.95
CA ALA A 101 -0.08 20.24 -8.18
C ALA A 101 -0.93 19.51 -7.14
N TRP A 102 -1.48 18.34 -7.49
CA TRP A 102 -2.23 17.50 -6.56
C TRP A 102 -1.35 16.94 -5.43
N CYS A 103 -0.17 16.40 -5.74
CA CYS A 103 0.77 15.89 -4.74
C CYS A 103 1.26 17.00 -3.80
N VAL A 104 1.63 18.16 -4.36
CA VAL A 104 2.04 19.35 -3.59
C VAL A 104 0.87 19.86 -2.75
N GLY A 105 -0.34 19.87 -3.28
CA GLY A 105 -1.55 20.25 -2.55
C GLY A 105 -1.83 19.33 -1.36
N ILE A 106 -1.73 18.01 -1.55
CA ILE A 106 -1.85 17.05 -0.43
C ILE A 106 -0.72 17.24 0.58
N ALA A 107 0.51 17.44 0.12
CA ALA A 107 1.65 17.73 0.98
C ALA A 107 1.48 19.06 1.75
N ALA A 108 0.72 19.99 1.20
CA ALA A 108 0.37 21.27 1.79
C ALA A 108 -0.81 21.20 2.78
N LEU A 109 -1.68 20.18 2.71
CA LEU A 109 -2.78 20.03 3.69
C LEU A 109 -2.29 20.00 5.16
N PRO A 110 -1.18 19.32 5.50
CA PRO A 110 -0.62 19.43 6.85
C PRO A 110 0.21 20.70 7.09
N THR A 111 0.50 21.54 6.08
CA THR A 111 1.21 22.82 6.28
C THR A 111 0.26 23.86 6.88
N GLY A 112 0.06 23.72 8.18
CA GLY A 112 -0.60 24.64 9.09
C GLY A 112 -0.14 24.34 10.51
N THR A 113 -0.59 25.11 11.50
CA THR A 113 -0.33 24.81 12.91
C THR A 113 -1.19 23.64 13.38
N VAL A 114 -0.74 22.42 13.10
CA VAL A 114 -1.37 21.21 13.67
C VAL A 114 -0.75 20.98 15.06
N GLY A 115 -1.52 21.28 16.11
CA GLY A 115 -1.04 21.16 17.49
C GLY A 115 0.04 22.18 17.89
N GLY A 116 0.08 23.36 17.24
CA GLY A 116 1.05 24.42 17.55
C GLY A 116 2.44 24.26 16.91
N ILE A 117 2.67 23.18 16.16
CA ILE A 117 3.92 22.95 15.41
C ILE A 117 3.73 23.48 13.99
N ASP A 118 4.63 24.37 13.55
CA ASP A 118 4.62 24.90 12.18
C ASP A 118 5.22 23.88 11.22
N VAL A 119 4.37 23.03 10.61
CA VAL A 119 4.80 22.00 9.65
C VAL A 119 4.99 22.60 8.25
N ARG A 120 5.58 23.79 8.16
CA ARG A 120 5.93 24.33 6.84
C ARG A 120 7.07 23.47 6.31
N CYS A 121 6.88 22.89 5.13
CA CYS A 121 8.00 22.51 4.28
C CYS A 121 8.48 23.78 3.57
N PRO A 122 9.50 24.49 4.08
CA PRO A 122 10.06 25.64 3.37
C PRO A 122 10.45 25.20 1.95
N GLY A 123 10.02 25.97 0.95
CA GLY A 123 10.35 25.67 -0.44
C GLY A 123 9.42 24.67 -1.15
N LEU A 124 8.22 24.36 -0.63
CA LEU A 124 7.19 23.60 -1.37
C LEU A 124 6.98 24.07 -2.83
N PRO A 125 6.88 25.38 -3.13
CA PRO A 125 6.80 25.85 -4.50
C PRO A 125 8.03 25.48 -5.34
N GLY A 126 9.23 25.60 -4.76
CA GLY A 126 10.49 25.19 -5.41
C GLY A 126 10.55 23.69 -5.68
N LEU A 127 10.06 22.86 -4.76
CA LEU A 127 9.95 21.41 -4.95
C LEU A 127 8.90 21.06 -6.01
N GLY A 128 7.78 21.77 -6.05
CA GLY A 128 6.79 21.62 -7.12
C GLY A 128 7.39 21.89 -8.50
N LEU A 129 8.12 23.00 -8.65
CA LEU A 129 8.84 23.33 -9.89
C LEU A 129 9.90 22.28 -10.26
N LEU A 130 10.64 21.77 -9.27
CA LEU A 130 11.64 20.73 -9.47
C LEU A 130 10.99 19.41 -9.94
N LEU A 131 9.88 19.01 -9.33
CA LEU A 131 9.13 17.81 -9.72
C LEU A 131 8.52 17.96 -11.12
N GLU A 132 7.94 19.12 -11.44
CA GLU A 132 7.36 19.41 -12.75
C GLU A 132 8.40 19.39 -13.87
N SER A 133 9.54 20.05 -13.66
CA SER A 133 10.65 20.06 -14.63
C SER A 133 11.26 18.66 -14.83
N GLY A 134 11.43 17.88 -13.77
CA GLY A 134 11.87 16.49 -13.84
C GLY A 134 10.90 15.58 -14.58
N MET A 135 9.61 15.75 -14.33
CA MET A 135 8.56 15.02 -15.01
C MET A 135 8.52 15.35 -16.51
N LEU A 136 8.67 16.63 -16.89
CA LEU A 136 8.78 17.03 -18.29
C LEU A 136 10.00 16.38 -18.94
N LEU A 137 11.16 16.38 -18.27
CA LEU A 137 12.36 15.71 -18.74
C LEU A 137 12.11 14.21 -18.96
N ALA A 138 11.53 13.52 -17.98
CA ALA A 138 11.19 12.10 -18.09
C ALA A 138 10.23 11.84 -19.26
N ALA A 139 9.14 12.61 -19.37
CA ALA A 139 8.16 12.47 -20.44
C ALA A 139 8.82 12.61 -21.82
N VAL A 140 9.70 13.60 -22.02
CA VAL A 140 10.41 13.77 -23.29
C VAL A 140 11.37 12.62 -23.56
N LEU A 141 12.20 12.23 -22.58
CA LEU A 141 13.20 11.17 -22.73
C LEU A 141 12.57 9.80 -23.03
N LEU A 142 11.44 9.48 -22.41
CA LEU A 142 10.69 8.24 -22.68
C LEU A 142 10.13 8.19 -24.11
N GLN A 143 9.92 9.35 -24.75
CA GLN A 143 9.41 9.44 -26.12
C GLN A 143 10.51 9.43 -27.19
N LEU A 144 11.79 9.56 -26.82
CA LEU A 144 12.90 9.60 -27.78
C LEU A 144 13.18 8.27 -28.50
N PRO A 145 13.05 7.09 -27.88
CA PRO A 145 13.31 5.85 -28.59
C PRO A 145 12.27 5.62 -29.69
N LYS A 146 12.76 5.39 -30.90
CA LYS A 146 11.96 5.12 -32.10
C LYS A 146 10.83 6.16 -32.30
N PRO A 147 11.18 7.43 -32.56
CA PRO A 147 10.23 8.55 -32.66
C PRO A 147 9.24 8.40 -33.84
N SER A 148 9.54 7.52 -34.79
CA SER A 148 8.70 7.21 -35.95
C SER A 148 7.48 6.35 -35.66
N LEU A 149 7.40 5.74 -34.48
CA LEU A 149 6.33 4.79 -34.17
C LEU A 149 5.10 5.50 -33.58
N ALA A 150 3.92 5.04 -33.97
CA ALA A 150 2.63 5.46 -33.39
C ALA A 150 2.49 5.08 -31.90
N ARG A 151 3.14 3.99 -31.49
CA ARG A 151 3.12 3.47 -30.13
C ARG A 151 4.52 3.02 -29.72
N ILE A 152 4.85 3.29 -28.47
CA ILE A 152 6.07 2.78 -27.84
C ILE A 152 6.00 1.24 -27.77
N PRO A 153 7.00 0.51 -28.31
CA PRO A 153 6.97 -0.95 -28.30
C PRO A 153 7.08 -1.50 -26.87
N ASP A 154 6.25 -2.49 -26.57
CA ASP A 154 6.32 -3.25 -25.31
C ASP A 154 7.41 -4.34 -25.43
N SER A 155 8.68 -3.92 -25.47
CA SER A 155 9.85 -4.80 -25.52
C SER A 155 10.69 -4.69 -24.25
N ARG A 156 11.41 -5.75 -23.88
CA ARG A 156 12.29 -5.77 -22.69
C ARG A 156 13.34 -4.66 -22.73
N ALA A 157 13.89 -4.38 -23.91
CA ALA A 157 14.86 -3.30 -24.10
C ALA A 157 14.24 -1.93 -23.80
N HIS A 158 12.97 -1.73 -24.20
CA HIS A 158 12.27 -0.49 -23.93
C HIS A 158 11.84 -0.37 -22.46
N ASP A 159 11.46 -1.47 -21.81
CA ASP A 159 11.20 -1.46 -20.36
C ASP A 159 12.49 -1.16 -19.56
N ALA A 160 13.65 -1.70 -19.97
CA ALA A 160 14.94 -1.36 -19.38
C ALA A 160 15.30 0.13 -19.58
N TRP A 161 15.04 0.68 -20.77
CA TRP A 161 15.18 2.11 -21.04
C TRP A 161 14.28 2.95 -20.12
N ASN A 162 13.01 2.58 -19.97
CA ASN A 162 12.07 3.29 -19.11
C ASN A 162 12.55 3.31 -17.65
N LEU A 163 13.01 2.17 -17.15
CA LEU A 163 13.56 2.07 -15.80
C LEU A 163 14.78 2.97 -15.63
N LEU A 164 15.72 2.94 -16.58
CA LEU A 164 16.94 3.74 -16.53
C LEU A 164 16.65 5.24 -16.56
N VAL A 165 15.76 5.70 -17.44
CA VAL A 165 15.35 7.11 -17.52
C VAL A 165 14.69 7.54 -16.22
N LEU A 166 13.75 6.77 -15.70
CA LEU A 166 13.01 7.16 -14.49
C LEU A 166 13.91 7.18 -13.25
N LEU A 167 14.74 6.16 -13.05
CA LEU A 167 15.69 6.13 -11.94
C LEU A 167 16.73 7.25 -12.06
N GLY A 168 17.24 7.50 -13.26
CA GLY A 168 18.18 8.60 -13.53
C GLY A 168 17.58 9.97 -13.26
N VAL A 169 16.35 10.22 -13.70
CA VAL A 169 15.64 11.47 -13.41
C VAL A 169 15.38 11.62 -11.92
N ILE A 170 14.86 10.59 -11.24
CA ILE A 170 14.61 10.65 -9.79
C ILE A 170 15.91 10.94 -9.02
N ALA A 171 17.03 10.29 -9.38
CA ALA A 171 18.33 10.54 -8.77
C ALA A 171 18.81 11.98 -9.00
N LEU A 172 18.63 12.51 -10.21
CA LEU A 172 18.94 13.91 -10.53
C LEU A 172 18.10 14.87 -9.67
N LEU A 173 16.79 14.65 -9.55
CA LEU A 173 15.92 15.49 -8.73
C LEU A 173 16.29 15.41 -7.25
N ALA A 174 16.63 14.23 -6.75
CA ALA A 174 17.08 14.05 -5.38
C ALA A 174 18.36 14.87 -5.11
N ALA A 175 19.34 14.83 -6.01
CA ALA A 175 20.58 15.60 -5.89
C ALA A 175 20.35 17.13 -5.94
N LEU A 176 19.35 17.58 -6.69
CA LEU A 176 19.02 19.00 -6.85
C LEU A 176 18.03 19.54 -5.81
N SER A 177 17.45 18.67 -4.96
CA SER A 177 16.42 19.06 -3.99
C SER A 177 16.86 20.10 -2.95
N GLY A 178 18.17 20.21 -2.69
CA GLY A 178 18.76 21.23 -1.81
C GLY A 178 19.00 22.59 -2.47
N ALA A 179 18.92 22.68 -3.80
CA ALA A 179 19.24 23.91 -4.55
C ALA A 179 18.06 24.90 -4.65
N GLY A 180 16.95 24.63 -3.96
CA GLY A 180 15.74 25.44 -4.04
C GLY A 180 15.17 25.49 -5.47
N PRO A 181 14.52 26.61 -5.87
CA PRO A 181 13.89 26.72 -7.20
C PRO A 181 14.91 26.72 -8.35
N ALA A 182 16.17 27.10 -8.11
CA ALA A 182 17.22 27.07 -9.13
C ALA A 182 17.54 25.65 -9.61
N GLY A 183 17.35 24.65 -8.73
CA GLY A 183 17.48 23.24 -9.08
C GLY A 183 16.59 22.81 -10.25
N ALA A 184 15.44 23.46 -10.47
CA ALA A 184 14.53 23.14 -11.56
C ALA A 184 15.04 23.55 -12.96
N LEU A 185 16.01 24.47 -13.03
CA LEU A 185 16.56 24.96 -14.31
C LEU A 185 17.32 23.87 -15.06
N VAL A 186 18.02 22.99 -14.33
CA VAL A 186 18.82 21.89 -14.92
C VAL A 186 17.93 20.88 -15.66
N PRO A 187 16.94 20.21 -15.03
CA PRO A 187 16.06 19.29 -15.74
C PRO A 187 15.24 19.98 -16.83
N LEU A 188 14.86 21.25 -16.67
CA LEU A 188 14.15 22.01 -17.70
C LEU A 188 15.02 22.25 -18.94
N ALA A 189 16.28 22.66 -18.77
CA ALA A 189 17.21 22.83 -19.88
C ALA A 189 17.48 21.50 -20.62
N LEU A 190 17.65 20.41 -19.87
CA LEU A 190 17.78 19.07 -20.44
C LEU A 190 16.51 18.64 -21.20
N ALA A 191 15.32 18.96 -20.66
CA ALA A 191 14.05 18.65 -21.30
C ALA A 191 13.88 19.43 -22.62
N ALA A 192 14.25 20.71 -22.63
CA ALA A 192 14.22 21.54 -23.84
C ALA A 192 15.19 21.02 -24.92
N ALA A 193 16.42 20.68 -24.54
CA ALA A 193 17.40 20.10 -25.46
C ALA A 193 16.93 18.76 -26.03
N ALA A 194 16.41 17.87 -25.16
CA ALA A 194 15.85 16.59 -25.56
C ALA A 194 14.61 16.77 -26.46
N PHE A 195 13.77 17.77 -26.18
CA PHE A 195 12.57 18.08 -26.97
C PHE A 195 12.95 18.51 -28.38
N VAL A 196 13.91 19.43 -28.53
CA VAL A 196 14.39 19.89 -29.85
C VAL A 196 14.94 18.71 -30.66
N ARG A 197 15.74 17.84 -30.02
CA ARG A 197 16.25 16.62 -30.66
C ARG A 197 15.13 15.68 -31.07
N GLY A 198 14.19 15.41 -30.16
CA GLY A 198 13.03 14.55 -30.38
C GLY A 198 12.18 15.06 -31.54
N PHE A 199 11.77 16.33 -31.50
CA PHE A 199 10.94 16.97 -32.52
C PHE A 199 11.56 16.92 -33.92
N ARG A 200 12.88 17.15 -34.03
CA ARG A 200 13.61 17.02 -35.30
C ARG A 200 13.65 15.58 -35.83
N SER A 201 13.63 14.60 -34.93
CA SER A 201 13.65 13.18 -35.29
C SER A 201 12.28 12.57 -35.60
N VAL A 202 11.18 13.29 -35.31
CA VAL A 202 9.82 12.83 -35.66
C VAL A 202 9.61 12.97 -37.17
N PRO A 203 9.27 11.89 -37.88
CA PRO A 203 8.99 11.92 -39.32
C PRO A 203 7.69 12.70 -39.63
N GLU A 204 7.38 12.88 -40.91
CA GLU A 204 6.14 13.54 -41.32
C GLU A 204 4.90 12.67 -41.07
N ALA A 205 5.03 11.35 -41.20
CA ALA A 205 4.00 10.36 -40.92
C ALA A 205 4.52 9.29 -39.95
N PHE A 206 3.65 8.85 -39.04
CA PHE A 206 3.97 7.75 -38.15
C PHE A 206 3.84 6.41 -38.89
N VAL A 207 4.70 5.47 -38.51
CA VAL A 207 4.61 4.09 -38.96
C VAL A 207 3.85 3.29 -37.91
N VAL A 208 2.83 2.55 -38.34
CA VAL A 208 2.24 1.49 -37.51
C VAL A 208 3.30 0.41 -37.39
N VAL A 209 3.81 0.19 -36.18
CA VAL A 209 4.68 -0.95 -35.92
C VAL A 209 3.92 -2.20 -36.32
N PRO A 210 4.39 -3.00 -37.30
CA PRO A 210 3.95 -4.38 -37.39
C PRO A 210 4.25 -4.97 -36.03
N ARG A 211 3.23 -5.47 -35.30
CA ARG A 211 3.46 -6.16 -34.02
C ARG A 211 4.67 -7.06 -34.23
N ASP A 212 5.77 -6.81 -33.51
CA ASP A 212 6.97 -7.64 -33.61
C ASP A 212 6.45 -9.08 -33.58
N PRO A 213 6.63 -9.89 -34.63
CA PRO A 213 6.23 -11.29 -34.58
C PRO A 213 6.97 -11.84 -33.38
N ALA A 214 6.23 -12.12 -32.31
CA ALA A 214 6.76 -12.29 -30.97
C ALA A 214 7.85 -13.36 -30.99
N ASP A 215 9.11 -12.91 -31.08
CA ASP A 215 10.24 -13.69 -31.55
C ASP A 215 10.00 -14.40 -32.90
N GLY A 216 10.89 -14.20 -33.88
CA GLY A 216 11.05 -15.12 -35.04
C GLY A 216 11.44 -16.57 -34.65
N ARG A 217 11.20 -16.96 -33.38
CA ARG A 217 11.10 -18.31 -32.83
C ARG A 217 9.65 -18.77 -32.67
N SER A 218 8.69 -18.16 -33.36
CA SER A 218 7.88 -19.01 -34.22
C SER A 218 8.86 -19.70 -35.17
N ARG A 219 9.52 -20.77 -34.67
CA ARG A 219 9.80 -21.93 -35.49
C ARG A 219 8.58 -22.00 -36.40
N SER A 220 8.82 -22.00 -37.69
CA SER A 220 7.97 -22.78 -38.55
C SER A 220 7.72 -24.07 -37.76
N ALA A 221 6.59 -24.15 -37.06
CA ALA A 221 5.72 -25.26 -37.28
C ALA A 221 5.54 -25.24 -38.80
N GLU A 222 6.52 -25.82 -39.50
CA GLU A 222 6.20 -26.88 -40.43
C GLU A 222 5.02 -27.55 -39.77
N GLY A 223 3.83 -27.19 -40.25
CA GLY A 223 2.60 -27.71 -39.70
C GLY A 223 2.84 -29.21 -39.58
N PRO A 224 2.62 -29.82 -38.39
CA PRO A 224 2.79 -31.25 -38.26
C PRO A 224 2.12 -31.87 -39.48
N THR A 225 2.94 -32.43 -40.35
CA THR A 225 2.59 -32.87 -41.70
C THR A 225 1.47 -33.85 -41.54
N ALA A 226 0.21 -33.37 -41.61
CA ALA A 226 -1.04 -34.06 -41.36
C ALA A 226 -0.84 -35.51 -40.87
N THR A 227 -0.25 -35.67 -39.68
CA THR A 227 -0.08 -37.00 -39.09
C THR A 227 -1.44 -37.35 -38.51
N ASP A 228 -1.93 -38.51 -38.95
CA ASP A 228 -3.25 -39.07 -38.76
C ASP A 228 -4.08 -38.48 -37.62
N PRO A 229 -5.33 -38.03 -37.88
CA PRO A 229 -6.27 -37.60 -36.84
C PRO A 229 -6.69 -38.72 -35.85
N GLY A 230 -6.08 -39.91 -35.91
CA GLY A 230 -6.41 -41.08 -35.09
C GLY A 230 -5.50 -41.33 -33.89
N GLU A 231 -4.27 -40.82 -33.83
CA GLU A 231 -3.29 -41.22 -32.81
C GLU A 231 -2.68 -40.03 -32.06
N ALA A 232 -3.41 -39.53 -31.04
CA ALA A 232 -2.85 -38.99 -29.79
C ALA A 232 -3.91 -38.19 -29.00
N VAL A 233 -5.13 -38.71 -28.85
CA VAL A 233 -5.90 -38.37 -27.65
C VAL A 233 -5.30 -39.21 -26.51
N GLY A 234 -4.16 -38.75 -25.99
CA GLY A 234 -3.65 -39.24 -24.72
C GLY A 234 -4.77 -39.17 -23.67
N PRO A 235 -4.72 -40.05 -22.64
CA PRO A 235 -5.83 -40.24 -21.72
C PRO A 235 -6.37 -38.89 -21.21
N PRO A 236 -7.69 -38.65 -21.30
CA PRO A 236 -8.30 -37.41 -20.87
C PRO A 236 -7.96 -37.18 -19.39
N GLY A 237 -7.15 -36.18 -19.10
CA GLY A 237 -6.95 -35.77 -17.70
C GLY A 237 -5.63 -35.08 -17.36
N ARG A 238 -4.57 -35.16 -18.19
CA ARG A 238 -3.29 -34.54 -17.86
C ARG A 238 -2.91 -33.45 -18.85
N VAL A 239 -3.37 -32.23 -18.54
CA VAL A 239 -2.84 -31.01 -19.15
C VAL A 239 -1.32 -30.98 -18.96
N PRO A 240 -0.52 -30.89 -20.05
CA PRO A 240 0.93 -30.86 -19.93
C PRO A 240 1.40 -29.76 -18.98
N TRP A 241 2.41 -30.06 -18.16
CA TRP A 241 3.01 -29.08 -17.25
C TRP A 241 3.50 -27.83 -18.00
N SER A 242 3.95 -27.97 -19.24
CA SER A 242 4.35 -26.87 -20.11
C SER A 242 3.22 -25.87 -20.37
N VAL A 243 1.98 -26.33 -20.58
CA VAL A 243 0.80 -25.47 -20.79
C VAL A 243 0.46 -24.71 -19.50
N ARG A 244 0.53 -25.40 -18.34
CA ARG A 244 0.32 -24.76 -17.03
C ARG A 244 1.38 -23.71 -16.74
N LEU A 245 2.63 -24.01 -17.05
CA LEU A 245 3.75 -23.10 -16.87
C LEU A 245 3.67 -21.92 -17.86
N ALA A 246 3.23 -22.14 -19.10
CA ALA A 246 3.01 -21.08 -20.07
C ALA A 246 1.88 -20.13 -19.64
N ALA A 247 0.76 -20.67 -19.16
CA ALA A 247 -0.34 -19.87 -18.62
C ALA A 247 0.08 -19.10 -17.36
N PHE A 248 0.82 -19.76 -16.45
CA PHE A 248 1.38 -19.08 -15.27
C PHE A 248 2.33 -17.95 -15.68
N ARG A 249 3.27 -18.22 -16.60
CA ARG A 249 4.18 -17.20 -17.14
C ARG A 249 3.40 -16.07 -17.78
N CYS A 250 2.39 -16.34 -18.61
CA CYS A 250 1.55 -15.31 -19.21
C CYS A 250 0.90 -14.42 -18.14
N LEU A 251 0.43 -15.00 -17.03
CA LEU A 251 -0.15 -14.26 -15.90
C LEU A 251 0.90 -13.51 -15.04
N THR A 252 2.19 -13.85 -15.12
CA THR A 252 3.23 -13.31 -14.24
C THR A 252 4.42 -12.63 -14.94
N SER A 253 4.51 -12.63 -16.28
CA SER A 253 5.75 -12.27 -16.99
C SER A 253 5.89 -10.81 -17.40
N GLY A 254 4.86 -9.98 -17.23
CA GLY A 254 4.96 -8.58 -17.60
C GLY A 254 5.61 -7.73 -16.50
N VAL A 255 6.31 -6.67 -16.91
CA VAL A 255 6.98 -5.72 -15.99
C VAL A 255 5.96 -5.05 -15.06
N LYS A 256 4.74 -4.81 -15.54
CA LYS A 256 3.66 -4.23 -14.73
C LYS A 256 3.29 -5.15 -13.56
N GLU A 257 3.20 -6.45 -13.81
CA GLU A 257 2.92 -7.47 -12.82
C GLU A 257 4.04 -7.50 -11.78
N TRP A 258 5.31 -7.47 -12.20
CA TRP A 258 6.45 -7.45 -11.28
C TRP A 258 6.48 -6.20 -10.39
N ILE A 259 6.13 -5.03 -10.92
CA ILE A 259 5.99 -3.81 -10.12
C ILE A 259 4.92 -4.01 -9.04
N VAL A 260 3.73 -4.49 -9.41
CA VAL A 260 2.64 -4.70 -8.46
C VAL A 260 2.98 -5.79 -7.43
N TYR A 261 3.63 -6.88 -7.84
CA TYR A 261 4.13 -7.91 -6.92
C TYR A 261 5.14 -7.35 -5.93
N SER A 262 6.07 -6.53 -6.40
CA SER A 262 7.06 -5.88 -5.53
C SER A 262 6.39 -4.99 -4.49
N LEU A 263 5.32 -4.27 -4.88
CA LEU A 263 4.50 -3.50 -3.96
C LEU A 263 3.74 -4.38 -2.96
N ILE A 264 3.13 -5.48 -3.40
CA ILE A 264 2.45 -6.45 -2.52
C ILE A 264 3.44 -7.05 -1.52
N VAL A 265 4.65 -7.42 -1.96
CA VAL A 265 5.72 -7.96 -1.12
C VAL A 265 6.20 -6.91 -0.12
N LEU A 266 6.49 -5.68 -0.57
CA LEU A 266 6.90 -4.58 0.30
C LEU A 266 5.86 -4.32 1.39
N LEU A 267 4.58 -4.32 1.01
CA LEU A 267 3.47 -4.08 1.93
C LEU A 267 3.26 -5.24 2.90
N GLY A 268 3.43 -6.48 2.45
CA GLY A 268 3.46 -7.67 3.30
C GLY A 268 4.58 -7.57 4.33
N LEU A 269 5.82 -7.30 3.91
CA LEU A 269 6.97 -7.10 4.80
C LEU A 269 6.70 -6.00 5.83
N PHE A 270 6.13 -4.87 5.40
CA PHE A 270 5.78 -3.76 6.26
C PHE A 270 4.70 -4.14 7.30
N LEU A 271 3.62 -4.78 6.85
CA LEU A 271 2.55 -5.29 7.71
C LEU A 271 3.02 -6.36 8.70
N GLY A 272 4.07 -7.11 8.32
CA GLY A 272 4.76 -8.06 9.19
C GLY A 272 5.69 -7.42 10.22
N GLY A 273 5.97 -6.11 10.14
CA GLY A 273 6.87 -5.42 11.08
C GLY A 273 8.34 -5.34 10.65
N ALA A 274 8.66 -5.55 9.36
CA ALA A 274 10.05 -5.51 8.88
C ALA A 274 10.78 -4.17 9.13
N LEU A 275 10.04 -3.06 9.25
CA LEU A 275 10.60 -1.73 9.53
C LEU A 275 10.68 -1.38 11.02
N THR A 276 10.11 -2.22 11.89
CA THR A 276 10.19 -2.03 13.34
C THR A 276 11.62 -1.97 13.89
N PRO A 277 12.59 -2.77 13.42
CA PRO A 277 13.98 -2.70 13.90
C PRO A 277 14.69 -1.37 13.61
N TRP A 278 14.23 -0.63 12.60
CA TRP A 278 14.94 0.53 12.08
C TRP A 278 14.72 1.79 12.93
N ARG A 279 13.93 1.69 14.00
CA ARG A 279 13.60 2.82 14.87
C ARG A 279 13.17 2.37 16.27
N ASP A 280 13.78 2.96 17.29
CA ASP A 280 13.45 2.71 18.71
C ASP A 280 12.08 3.29 19.12
N ASP A 281 11.56 4.28 18.40
CA ASP A 281 10.23 4.83 18.64
C ASP A 281 9.15 3.85 18.16
N GLY A 282 8.27 3.41 19.06
CA GLY A 282 7.17 2.48 18.81
C GLY A 282 6.14 2.87 17.73
N ASP A 283 6.35 3.96 16.98
CA ASP A 283 5.38 4.56 16.04
C ASP A 283 5.35 3.92 14.66
N LEU A 284 6.49 3.41 14.17
CA LEU A 284 6.49 2.68 12.89
C LEU A 284 5.66 1.40 13.00
N ARG A 285 5.51 0.84 14.21
CA ARG A 285 4.58 -0.26 14.47
C ARG A 285 3.13 0.16 14.30
N ASP A 286 2.77 1.40 14.58
CA ASP A 286 1.37 1.87 14.51
C ASP A 286 0.89 1.97 13.08
N LEU A 287 1.81 2.39 12.22
CA LEU A 287 1.53 2.65 10.83
C LEU A 287 1.10 1.38 10.11
N ARG A 288 1.62 0.20 10.46
CA ARG A 288 1.26 -1.06 9.80
C ARG A 288 -0.24 -1.29 9.68
N TYR A 289 -1.02 -0.97 10.71
CA TYR A 289 -2.48 -1.17 10.70
C TYR A 289 -3.22 -0.23 9.76
N VAL A 290 -2.67 0.96 9.53
CA VAL A 290 -3.19 1.92 8.54
C VAL A 290 -3.15 1.31 7.14
N TYR A 291 -2.16 0.46 6.83
CA TYR A 291 -1.96 -0.08 5.48
C TYR A 291 -2.79 -1.33 5.16
N ILE A 292 -3.60 -1.84 6.08
CA ILE A 292 -4.48 -2.99 5.83
C ILE A 292 -5.39 -2.74 4.60
N PRO A 293 -6.12 -1.60 4.49
CA PRO A 293 -6.98 -1.34 3.34
C PRO A 293 -6.18 -1.12 2.06
N LEU A 294 -4.97 -0.53 2.17
CA LEU A 294 -4.06 -0.39 1.02
C LEU A 294 -3.64 -1.76 0.47
N ALA A 295 -3.39 -2.74 1.34
CA ALA A 295 -3.00 -4.08 0.92
C ALA A 295 -4.14 -4.79 0.20
N SER A 296 -5.36 -4.71 0.73
CA SER A 296 -6.55 -5.19 0.03
C SER A 296 -6.70 -4.52 -1.34
N TYR A 297 -6.50 -3.20 -1.40
CA TYR A 297 -6.59 -2.43 -2.64
C TYR A 297 -5.52 -2.84 -3.67
N MET A 298 -4.28 -3.07 -3.26
CA MET A 298 -3.20 -3.49 -4.17
C MET A 298 -3.49 -4.88 -4.73
N LEU A 299 -3.94 -5.81 -3.89
CA LEU A 299 -4.39 -7.13 -4.34
C LEU A 299 -5.59 -7.04 -5.29
N PHE A 300 -6.53 -6.11 -5.06
CA PHE A 300 -7.67 -5.90 -5.95
C PHE A 300 -7.23 -5.35 -7.31
N SER A 301 -6.39 -4.32 -7.30
CA SER A 301 -5.87 -3.67 -8.51
C SER A 301 -5.06 -4.62 -9.38
N PHE A 302 -4.38 -5.57 -8.73
CA PHE A 302 -3.61 -6.62 -9.38
C PHE A 302 -4.44 -7.60 -10.23
N VAL A 303 -5.72 -7.80 -9.90
CA VAL A 303 -6.59 -8.74 -10.64
C VAL A 303 -6.97 -8.18 -12.02
N MET A 304 -7.01 -6.86 -12.19
CA MET A 304 -7.55 -6.23 -13.41
C MET A 304 -6.71 -6.46 -14.67
N PRO A 305 -5.38 -6.23 -14.68
CA PRO A 305 -4.57 -6.49 -15.88
C PRO A 305 -4.67 -7.95 -16.32
N ARG A 306 -4.79 -8.86 -15.37
CA ARG A 306 -4.89 -10.30 -15.62
C ARG A 306 -6.24 -10.74 -16.16
N LEU A 307 -7.33 -10.10 -15.73
CA LEU A 307 -8.64 -10.31 -16.33
C LEU A 307 -8.62 -10.04 -17.83
N ALA A 308 -7.85 -9.03 -18.28
CA ALA A 308 -7.72 -8.73 -19.71
C ALA A 308 -6.94 -9.79 -20.51
N LEU A 309 -6.14 -10.62 -19.84
CA LEU A 309 -5.41 -11.74 -20.44
C LEU A 309 -6.24 -13.02 -20.52
N LEU A 310 -7.41 -13.08 -19.85
CA LEU A 310 -8.21 -14.30 -19.84
C LEU A 310 -8.71 -14.69 -21.23
N GLN A 311 -8.97 -13.74 -22.12
CA GLN A 311 -9.32 -14.02 -23.51
C GLN A 311 -8.25 -14.83 -24.23
N ASP A 312 -6.97 -14.60 -23.92
CA ASP A 312 -5.83 -15.28 -24.54
C ASP A 312 -5.60 -16.66 -23.88
N LEU A 313 -6.13 -16.86 -22.67
CA LEU A 313 -5.96 -18.08 -21.88
C LEU A 313 -7.16 -19.04 -21.95
N ASP A 314 -8.35 -18.55 -22.32
CA ASP A 314 -9.57 -19.37 -22.42
C ASP A 314 -9.48 -20.50 -23.44
N PRO A 315 -8.79 -20.34 -24.60
CA PRO A 315 -8.61 -21.44 -25.56
C PRO A 315 -7.71 -22.57 -25.03
N LEU A 316 -6.94 -22.34 -23.96
CA LEU A 316 -6.07 -23.37 -23.41
C LEU A 316 -6.92 -24.45 -22.73
N PRO A 317 -6.49 -25.72 -22.73
CA PRO A 317 -7.21 -26.81 -22.08
C PRO A 317 -7.06 -26.76 -20.54
N LEU A 318 -7.32 -25.61 -19.93
CA LEU A 318 -7.26 -25.38 -18.49
C LEU A 318 -8.68 -25.29 -17.94
N SER A 319 -8.90 -25.91 -16.78
CA SER A 319 -10.18 -25.73 -16.10
C SER A 319 -10.30 -24.28 -15.63
N ARG A 320 -11.52 -23.72 -15.69
CA ARG A 320 -11.78 -22.36 -15.16
C ARG A 320 -11.36 -22.19 -13.70
N ARG A 321 -11.42 -23.27 -12.90
CA ARG A 321 -10.90 -23.27 -11.52
C ARG A 321 -9.39 -23.06 -11.46
N ALA A 322 -8.63 -23.68 -12.37
CA ALA A 322 -7.19 -23.48 -12.47
C ALA A 322 -6.85 -22.05 -12.92
N LEU A 323 -7.61 -21.48 -13.87
CA LEU A 323 -7.46 -20.09 -14.29
C LEU A 323 -7.73 -19.12 -13.12
N PHE A 324 -8.82 -19.33 -12.37
CA PHE A 324 -9.12 -18.56 -11.16
C PHE A 324 -8.02 -18.64 -10.11
N ALA A 325 -7.52 -19.85 -9.85
CA ALA A 325 -6.42 -20.06 -8.91
C ALA A 325 -5.15 -19.32 -9.36
N GLY A 326 -4.80 -19.38 -10.65
CA GLY A 326 -3.66 -18.65 -11.23
C GLY A 326 -3.82 -17.13 -11.17
N LEU A 327 -5.05 -16.63 -11.23
CA LEU A 327 -5.38 -15.21 -11.13
C LEU A 327 -5.17 -14.67 -9.70
N VAL A 328 -5.65 -15.40 -8.70
CA VAL A 328 -5.79 -14.91 -7.31
C VAL A 328 -4.66 -15.40 -6.39
N LEU A 329 -4.39 -16.71 -6.35
CA LEU A 329 -3.49 -17.29 -5.35
C LEU A 329 -2.08 -16.70 -5.34
N PRO A 330 -1.44 -16.39 -6.49
CA PRO A 330 -0.08 -15.86 -6.47
C PRO A 330 0.06 -14.54 -5.68
N GLY A 331 -0.93 -13.64 -5.76
CA GLY A 331 -0.92 -12.40 -4.98
C GLY A 331 -1.08 -12.66 -3.49
N ALA A 332 -2.02 -13.55 -3.12
CA ALA A 332 -2.26 -13.96 -1.74
C ALA A 332 -1.03 -14.65 -1.10
N ILE A 333 -0.39 -15.55 -1.84
CA ILE A 333 0.80 -16.29 -1.41
C ILE A 333 1.98 -15.34 -1.25
N ALA A 334 2.22 -14.46 -2.24
CA ALA A 334 3.30 -13.46 -2.15
C ALA A 334 3.13 -12.55 -0.94
N PHE A 335 1.90 -12.08 -0.68
CA PHE A 335 1.58 -11.27 0.50
C PHE A 335 1.82 -12.04 1.80
N ALA A 336 1.30 -13.27 1.92
CA ALA A 336 1.45 -14.09 3.12
C ALA A 336 2.92 -14.45 3.42
N ALA A 337 3.69 -14.79 2.39
CA ALA A 337 5.11 -15.08 2.51
C ALA A 337 5.90 -13.83 2.95
N ALA A 338 5.62 -12.68 2.33
CA ALA A 338 6.25 -11.42 2.67
C ALA A 338 5.90 -10.96 4.10
N TRP A 339 4.64 -11.11 4.52
CA TRP A 339 4.23 -10.85 5.90
C TRP A 339 5.01 -11.73 6.88
N SER A 340 5.11 -13.02 6.59
CA SER A 340 5.81 -13.98 7.45
C SER A 340 7.31 -13.64 7.56
N ALA A 341 7.93 -13.24 6.45
CA ALA A 341 9.30 -12.74 6.44
C ALA A 341 9.46 -11.46 7.29
N GLY A 342 8.50 -10.53 7.20
CA GLY A 342 8.49 -9.32 8.02
C GLY A 342 8.36 -9.61 9.51
N ALA A 343 7.49 -10.55 9.89
CA ALA A 343 7.33 -10.99 11.27
C ALA A 343 8.59 -11.67 11.81
N LEU A 344 9.28 -12.46 10.97
CA LEU A 344 10.56 -13.05 11.32
C LEU A 344 11.63 -11.96 11.55
N VAL A 345 11.67 -10.94 10.69
CA VAL A 345 12.57 -9.78 10.87
C VAL A 345 12.25 -9.04 12.17
N GLU A 346 10.98 -8.76 12.47
CA GLU A 346 10.56 -8.14 13.74
C GLU A 346 10.97 -9.01 14.94
N SER A 347 10.81 -10.33 14.86
CA SER A 347 11.17 -11.23 15.96
C SER A 347 12.69 -11.28 16.24
N ARG A 348 13.52 -11.15 15.19
CA ARG A 348 14.98 -11.26 15.30
C ARG A 348 15.66 -9.94 15.63
N PHE A 349 15.23 -8.87 14.98
CA PHE A 349 15.88 -7.56 15.03
C PHE A 349 15.05 -6.50 15.74
N GLY A 350 13.79 -6.80 16.09
CA GLY A 350 12.94 -5.86 16.80
C GLY A 350 13.61 -5.39 18.08
N VAL A 351 13.69 -4.07 18.24
CA VAL A 351 14.20 -3.41 19.43
C VAL A 351 13.57 -4.08 20.66
N ARG A 352 14.43 -4.59 21.54
CA ARG A 352 14.02 -5.23 22.80
C ARG A 352 13.59 -4.18 23.82
N ALA A 353 12.73 -3.25 23.41
CA ALA A 353 12.11 -2.31 24.30
C ALA A 353 11.37 -3.08 25.40
N GLU A 354 11.43 -2.55 26.61
CA GLU A 354 10.66 -3.06 27.74
C GLU A 354 9.18 -2.83 27.47
N PHE A 355 8.39 -3.90 27.53
CA PHE A 355 6.95 -3.84 27.28
C PHE A 355 6.16 -3.46 28.55
N VAL A 356 6.76 -3.56 29.73
CA VAL A 356 6.22 -2.99 30.96
C VAL A 356 7.23 -1.97 31.40
N ASP A 357 6.80 -0.73 31.50
CA ASP A 357 7.66 0.34 31.97
C ASP A 357 6.93 1.23 32.98
N PHE A 358 7.67 1.95 33.81
CA PHE A 358 7.13 2.95 34.71
C PHE A 358 7.81 4.28 34.42
N LEU A 359 7.17 5.06 33.56
CA LEU A 359 7.74 6.30 33.02
C LEU A 359 6.87 7.49 33.39
N LYS A 360 7.52 8.65 33.48
CA LYS A 360 6.84 9.92 33.58
C LYS A 360 6.30 10.29 32.20
N ASP A 361 4.98 10.34 32.06
CA ASP A 361 4.33 10.87 30.88
C ASP A 361 4.72 12.34 30.71
N GLU A 362 5.34 12.67 29.58
CA GLU A 362 5.82 14.02 29.28
C GLU A 362 4.68 15.04 29.21
N GLN A 363 3.48 14.63 28.78
CA GLN A 363 2.35 15.54 28.59
C GLN A 363 1.65 15.86 29.91
N THR A 364 1.45 14.84 30.74
CA THR A 364 0.72 15.01 32.01
C THR A 364 1.66 15.25 33.19
N GLY A 365 2.96 14.99 33.01
CA GLY A 365 3.97 15.03 34.06
C GLY A 365 3.82 13.90 35.09
N ARG A 366 2.96 12.90 34.84
CA ARG A 366 2.58 11.87 35.81
C ARG A 366 3.34 10.58 35.55
N TRP A 367 3.82 9.95 36.61
CA TRP A 367 4.36 8.60 36.53
C TRP A 367 3.22 7.60 36.37
N SER A 368 3.32 6.74 35.35
CA SER A 368 2.31 5.71 35.12
C SER A 368 2.93 4.45 34.53
N VAL A 369 2.28 3.32 34.83
CA VAL A 369 2.65 2.04 34.23
C VAL A 369 2.28 2.08 32.75
N THR A 370 3.30 2.09 31.91
CA THR A 370 3.17 2.10 30.45
C THR A 370 3.21 0.67 29.93
N VAL A 371 2.18 0.31 29.16
CA VAL A 371 2.06 -1.00 28.50
C VAL A 371 1.67 -0.82 27.03
N PRO A 372 2.00 -1.77 26.14
CA PRO A 372 1.54 -1.78 24.76
C PRO A 372 0.03 -1.67 24.61
N LEU A 373 -0.40 -1.00 23.55
CA LEU A 373 -1.81 -0.81 23.22
C LEU A 373 -2.59 -2.13 23.15
N ARG A 374 -1.99 -3.21 22.62
CA ARG A 374 -2.61 -4.54 22.54
C ARG A 374 -3.14 -5.10 23.86
N ILE A 375 -2.64 -4.62 25.00
CA ILE A 375 -2.99 -5.10 26.34
C ILE A 375 -4.12 -4.26 26.97
N HIS A 376 -4.43 -3.10 26.37
CA HIS A 376 -5.54 -2.28 26.80
C HIS A 376 -6.87 -2.97 26.50
N ARG A 377 -7.95 -2.44 27.06
CA ARG A 377 -9.31 -2.95 26.84
C ARG A 377 -10.22 -1.88 26.26
N LEU A 378 -11.22 -2.35 25.52
CA LEU A 378 -12.26 -1.51 24.93
C LEU A 378 -13.53 -1.61 25.79
N ALA A 379 -14.12 -0.47 26.14
CA ALA A 379 -15.42 -0.38 26.81
C ALA A 379 -16.33 0.55 25.98
N PHE A 380 -17.20 -0.05 25.17
CA PHE A 380 -18.06 0.69 24.23
C PHE A 380 -19.15 1.53 24.92
N ASP A 381 -19.49 1.20 26.16
CA ASP A 381 -20.45 1.93 27.00
C ASP A 381 -19.82 3.11 27.75
N GLY A 382 -18.50 3.25 27.70
CA GLY A 382 -17.74 4.30 28.39
C GLY A 382 -17.43 4.00 29.85
N ARG A 383 -17.78 2.80 30.35
CA ARG A 383 -17.59 2.41 31.74
C ARG A 383 -16.39 1.47 31.85
N ALA A 384 -15.23 2.06 32.12
CA ALA A 384 -14.08 1.27 32.56
C ALA A 384 -14.30 0.82 34.01
N PRO A 385 -14.07 -0.46 34.35
CA PRO A 385 -14.18 -0.93 35.72
C PRO A 385 -13.07 -0.31 36.59
N GLU A 386 -13.34 -0.20 37.89
CA GLU A 386 -12.32 0.19 38.86
C GLU A 386 -11.24 -0.90 38.99
N ILE A 387 -10.01 -0.45 39.23
CA ILE A 387 -8.86 -1.31 39.43
C ILE A 387 -8.72 -1.57 40.92
N LEU A 388 -9.07 -2.80 41.32
CA LEU A 388 -9.06 -3.23 42.71
C LEU A 388 -7.76 -3.96 43.08
N SER A 389 -7.23 -3.64 44.25
CA SER A 389 -6.18 -4.42 44.90
C SER A 389 -6.78 -5.48 45.85
N PRO A 390 -6.03 -6.56 46.15
CA PRO A 390 -6.45 -7.57 47.12
C PRO A 390 -6.64 -7.03 48.56
N TRP A 391 -6.04 -5.89 48.89
CA TRP A 391 -6.13 -5.26 50.22
C TRP A 391 -7.14 -4.11 50.30
N GLY A 392 -8.00 -3.95 49.28
CA GLY A 392 -9.13 -3.02 49.30
C GLY A 392 -8.87 -1.62 48.75
N GLU A 393 -7.63 -1.28 48.38
CA GLU A 393 -7.36 -0.06 47.63
C GLU A 393 -7.97 -0.15 46.22
N SER A 394 -8.76 0.86 45.83
CA SER A 394 -9.46 0.96 44.54
C SER A 394 -9.16 2.27 43.87
N HIS A 395 -8.97 2.23 42.55
CA HIS A 395 -8.72 3.42 41.74
C HIS A 395 -9.46 3.36 40.40
N PRO A 396 -9.94 4.49 39.86
CA PRO A 396 -10.52 4.51 38.52
C PRO A 396 -9.43 4.24 37.47
N ALA A 397 -9.75 3.42 36.47
CA ALA A 397 -8.85 3.20 35.33
C ALA A 397 -8.68 4.48 34.51
N ASP A 398 -7.46 4.70 33.98
CA ASP A 398 -7.23 5.77 33.03
C ASP A 398 -7.93 5.42 31.71
N ARG A 399 -8.73 6.37 31.22
CA ARG A 399 -9.64 6.17 30.10
C ARG A 399 -9.40 7.22 29.04
N GLN A 400 -9.32 6.77 27.80
CA GLN A 400 -9.20 7.64 26.64
C GLN A 400 -10.39 7.40 25.70
N PRO A 401 -11.10 8.44 25.25
CA PRO A 401 -12.20 8.26 24.32
C PRO A 401 -11.68 7.74 22.97
N LEU A 402 -12.39 6.76 22.39
CA LEU A 402 -12.09 6.23 21.05
C LEU A 402 -12.35 7.28 19.96
N LEU A 403 -13.48 7.98 20.10
CA LEU A 403 -13.91 9.09 19.25
C LEU A 403 -14.32 10.26 20.13
N ARG A 404 -14.00 11.48 19.70
CA ARG A 404 -14.43 12.70 20.39
C ARG A 404 -15.96 12.77 20.38
N GLY A 405 -16.56 12.88 21.58
CA GLY A 405 -18.02 12.86 21.75
C GLY A 405 -18.65 11.47 21.74
N GLY A 406 -17.88 10.41 21.47
CA GLY A 406 -18.33 9.03 21.58
C GLY A 406 -18.34 8.51 23.02
N ARG A 407 -19.16 7.49 23.29
CA ARG A 407 -19.17 6.78 24.58
C ARG A 407 -18.03 5.78 24.71
N GLY A 408 -17.62 5.16 23.62
CA GLY A 408 -16.58 4.14 23.66
C GLY A 408 -15.24 4.68 24.14
N VAL A 409 -14.65 4.01 25.12
CA VAL A 409 -13.33 4.33 25.67
C VAL A 409 -12.37 3.14 25.51
N ILE A 410 -11.10 3.44 25.34
CA ILE A 410 -10.00 2.52 25.64
C ILE A 410 -9.54 2.81 27.06
N TRP A 411 -9.11 1.79 27.79
CA TRP A 411 -8.54 1.96 29.12
C TRP A 411 -7.42 0.95 29.38
N SER A 412 -6.47 1.33 30.21
CA SER A 412 -5.41 0.42 30.66
C SER A 412 -5.85 -0.27 31.95
N PRO A 413 -5.86 -1.61 32.00
CA PRO A 413 -6.16 -2.33 33.24
C PRO A 413 -5.04 -2.28 34.28
N TYR A 414 -3.93 -1.61 33.94
CA TYR A 414 -2.76 -1.43 34.80
C TYR A 414 -2.53 0.04 35.15
N SER A 415 -3.54 0.90 34.97
CA SER A 415 -3.43 2.32 35.31
C SER A 415 -3.09 2.53 36.78
N THR A 416 -2.24 3.51 37.02
CA THR A 416 -1.83 3.98 38.36
C THR A 416 -2.11 5.48 38.47
N PRO A 417 -3.37 5.89 38.67
CA PRO A 417 -3.69 7.30 38.82
C PRO A 417 -3.02 7.93 40.05
N PRO A 418 -2.97 9.27 40.15
CA PRO A 418 -2.39 9.95 41.31
C PRO A 418 -3.05 9.50 42.63
N GLY A 419 -2.24 9.31 43.68
CA GLY A 419 -2.69 8.86 44.99
C GLY A 419 -2.61 7.34 45.21
N CYS A 420 -2.14 6.56 44.22
CA CYS A 420 -1.83 5.14 44.42
C CYS A 420 -0.68 4.95 45.42
N SER A 421 -0.80 3.95 46.28
CA SER A 421 0.32 3.51 47.14
C SER A 421 1.45 2.88 46.30
N ALA A 422 2.69 2.90 46.82
CA ALA A 422 3.83 2.23 46.18
C ALA A 422 3.53 0.73 45.92
N ARG A 423 2.90 0.09 46.90
CA ARG A 423 2.44 -1.30 46.82
C ARG A 423 1.41 -1.52 45.71
N PHE A 424 0.49 -0.57 45.49
CA PHE A 424 -0.49 -0.65 44.40
C PHE A 424 0.18 -0.52 43.03
N VAL A 425 1.12 0.41 42.88
CA VAL A 425 1.93 0.55 41.66
C VAL A 425 2.71 -0.74 41.38
N ALA A 426 3.35 -1.31 42.40
CA ALA A 426 4.06 -2.58 42.30
C ALA A 426 3.15 -3.74 41.89
N LEU A 427 1.91 -3.79 42.42
CA LEU A 427 0.89 -4.75 41.99
C LEU A 427 0.52 -4.57 40.51
N GLN A 428 0.36 -3.34 40.01
CA GLN A 428 0.05 -3.12 38.59
C GLN A 428 1.20 -3.53 37.68
N ILE A 429 2.44 -3.24 38.05
CA ILE A 429 3.64 -3.71 37.33
C ILE A 429 3.69 -5.24 37.31
N SER A 430 3.43 -5.89 38.46
CA SER A 430 3.39 -7.34 38.58
C SER A 430 2.31 -7.96 37.66
N ARG A 431 1.08 -7.45 37.70
CA ARG A 431 -0.03 -7.91 36.84
C ARG A 431 0.23 -7.63 35.36
N ALA A 432 0.88 -6.51 35.03
CA ALA A 432 1.27 -6.18 33.67
C ALA A 432 2.34 -7.17 33.16
N SER A 433 3.36 -7.45 33.99
CA SER A 433 4.39 -8.45 33.67
C SER A 433 3.77 -9.83 33.45
N GLU A 434 2.85 -10.25 34.32
CA GLU A 434 2.15 -11.53 34.16
C GLU A 434 1.37 -11.59 32.85
N ALA A 435 0.65 -10.52 32.50
CA ALA A 435 -0.11 -10.50 31.27
C ALA A 435 0.79 -10.56 30.02
N ILE A 436 1.89 -9.81 30.01
CA ILE A 436 2.79 -9.70 28.85
C ILE A 436 3.72 -10.90 28.73
N TYR A 437 4.44 -11.20 29.80
CA TYR A 437 5.52 -12.18 29.83
C TYR A 437 5.07 -13.54 30.36
N GLY A 438 3.87 -13.64 30.92
CA GLY A 438 3.32 -14.87 31.46
C GLY A 438 3.76 -15.21 32.88
N LEU A 439 4.56 -14.35 33.51
CA LEU A 439 5.07 -14.53 34.86
C LEU A 439 4.89 -13.24 35.69
N PRO A 440 4.27 -13.32 36.88
CA PRO A 440 4.17 -12.18 37.78
C PRO A 440 5.54 -11.87 38.39
N LEU A 441 5.80 -10.59 38.64
CA LEU A 441 6.96 -10.15 39.43
C LEU A 441 6.55 -10.08 40.90
N PRO A 442 7.37 -10.54 41.86
CA PRO A 442 7.05 -10.40 43.28
C PRO A 442 6.83 -8.92 43.64
N ILE A 443 5.68 -8.61 44.25
CA ILE A 443 5.26 -7.21 44.51
C ILE A 443 6.29 -6.50 45.39
N GLU A 444 6.79 -7.21 46.42
CA GLU A 444 7.77 -6.70 47.37
C GLU A 444 9.13 -6.40 46.72
N GLU A 445 9.51 -7.19 45.70
CA GLU A 445 10.75 -7.00 44.93
C GLU A 445 10.63 -5.75 44.05
N VAL A 446 9.51 -5.59 43.35
CA VAL A 446 9.21 -4.41 42.50
C VAL A 446 9.21 -3.13 43.33
N GLU A 447 8.49 -3.14 44.44
CA GLU A 447 8.36 -1.99 45.35
C GLU A 447 9.72 -1.58 45.91
N ARG A 448 10.52 -2.55 46.39
CA ARG A 448 11.82 -2.28 47.01
C ARG A 448 12.90 -1.89 46.00
N SER A 449 12.90 -2.49 44.81
CA SER A 449 14.06 -2.42 43.90
C SER A 449 13.90 -1.33 42.84
N TRP A 450 12.67 -1.03 42.41
CA TRP A 450 12.44 -0.14 41.27
C TRP A 450 11.61 1.09 41.59
N LEU A 451 10.88 1.13 42.71
CA LEU A 451 10.04 2.26 43.10
C LEU A 451 10.66 3.06 44.25
N ALA A 452 10.47 4.38 44.22
CA ALA A 452 10.78 5.29 45.30
C ALA A 452 9.56 6.17 45.60
N THR A 453 9.33 6.45 46.88
CA THR A 453 8.30 7.40 47.31
C THR A 453 9.01 8.73 47.60
N LEU A 454 8.60 9.79 46.92
CA LEU A 454 9.11 11.14 47.16
C LEU A 454 8.48 11.74 48.43
N PRO A 455 9.06 12.81 49.00
CA PRO A 455 8.53 13.45 50.21
C PRO A 455 7.09 13.97 50.08
N ASP A 456 6.65 14.26 48.85
CA ASP A 456 5.29 14.67 48.53
C ASP A 456 4.29 13.49 48.42
N GLY A 457 4.75 12.26 48.68
CA GLY A 457 3.97 11.03 48.58
C GLY A 457 3.83 10.49 47.16
N SER A 458 4.41 11.14 46.14
CA SER A 458 4.37 10.63 44.77
C SER A 458 5.32 9.46 44.57
N ILE A 459 4.92 8.51 43.72
CA ILE A 459 5.71 7.32 43.42
C ILE A 459 6.47 7.55 42.10
N VAL A 460 7.78 7.36 42.14
CA VAL A 460 8.69 7.52 40.99
C VAL A 460 9.52 6.27 40.76
N GLY A 461 9.99 6.07 39.52
CA GLY A 461 10.99 5.05 39.23
C GLY A 461 12.36 5.43 39.81
N ARG A 462 13.08 4.47 40.40
CA ARG A 462 14.45 4.67 40.89
C ARG A 462 15.47 4.84 39.77
N ALA A 463 15.20 4.21 38.64
CA ALA A 463 16.00 4.28 37.43
C ALA A 463 15.11 4.75 36.26
N PRO A 464 15.71 5.31 35.19
CA PRO A 464 14.97 5.53 33.95
C PRO A 464 14.53 4.18 33.36
N GLY A 465 13.26 3.88 33.59
CA GLY A 465 12.58 2.67 33.16
C GLY A 465 12.84 1.43 34.01
N LEU A 466 12.11 0.35 33.70
CA LEU A 466 12.17 -0.93 34.40
C LEU A 466 13.01 -1.96 33.63
N PRO A 467 14.20 -2.39 34.10
CA PRO A 467 15.09 -3.32 33.39
C PRO A 467 14.65 -4.79 33.48
N ILE A 468 13.34 -5.07 33.33
CA ILE A 468 12.73 -6.39 33.61
C ILE A 468 13.37 -7.51 32.77
N ARG A 469 13.59 -7.30 31.47
CA ARG A 469 14.18 -8.32 30.58
C ARG A 469 15.69 -8.39 30.69
N ALA A 470 16.35 -7.29 31.06
CA ALA A 470 17.79 -7.30 31.35
C ALA A 470 18.08 -8.16 32.59
N GLU A 471 17.25 -8.03 33.63
CA GLU A 471 17.35 -8.84 34.85
C GLU A 471 16.80 -10.27 34.65
N ARG A 472 15.85 -10.47 33.72
CA ARG A 472 15.21 -11.77 33.45
C ARG A 472 15.21 -12.10 31.94
N PRO A 473 16.36 -12.52 31.36
CA PRO A 473 16.51 -12.72 29.92
C PRO A 473 15.64 -13.83 29.31
N GLY A 474 15.04 -14.71 30.14
CA GLY A 474 14.10 -15.75 29.72
C GLY A 474 12.67 -15.26 29.44
N LEU A 475 12.34 -14.00 29.77
CA LEU A 475 11.00 -13.47 29.53
C LEU A 475 10.78 -13.15 28.05
N SER A 476 9.97 -13.98 27.39
CA SER A 476 9.46 -13.73 26.05
C SER A 476 8.05 -13.14 26.12
N PRO A 477 7.77 -12.02 25.43
CA PRO A 477 6.40 -11.51 25.35
C PRO A 477 5.51 -12.55 24.65
N ARG A 478 4.30 -12.77 25.17
CA ARG A 478 3.29 -13.52 24.45
C ARG A 478 2.96 -12.78 23.14
N SER A 479 2.73 -13.52 22.07
CA SER A 479 2.27 -12.97 20.80
C SER A 479 0.88 -13.50 20.50
N GLY A 480 -0.07 -12.62 20.21
CA GLY A 480 -1.38 -13.05 19.71
C GLY A 480 -1.30 -13.62 18.29
N PRO A 481 -2.35 -14.31 17.81
CA PRO A 481 -2.46 -14.85 16.46
C PRO A 481 -2.64 -13.75 15.40
N ALA A 482 -1.66 -12.86 15.26
CA ALA A 482 -1.74 -11.71 14.35
C ALA A 482 -1.86 -12.11 12.88
N PHE A 483 -1.20 -13.21 12.47
CA PHE A 483 -1.24 -13.67 11.09
C PHE A 483 -2.65 -13.97 10.57
N PRO A 484 -3.43 -14.90 11.16
CA PRO A 484 -4.76 -15.21 10.64
C PRO A 484 -5.69 -13.99 10.67
N VAL A 485 -5.59 -13.13 11.71
CA VAL A 485 -6.42 -11.91 11.80
C VAL A 485 -6.09 -10.94 10.67
N LEU A 486 -4.81 -10.60 10.47
CA LEU A 486 -4.39 -9.67 9.42
C LEU A 486 -4.64 -10.23 8.02
N MET A 487 -4.40 -11.53 7.80
CA MET A 487 -4.72 -12.18 6.54
C MET A 487 -6.21 -12.10 6.23
N THR A 488 -7.09 -12.33 7.21
CA THR A 488 -8.53 -12.18 7.02
C THR A 488 -8.91 -10.74 6.70
N LEU A 489 -8.39 -9.76 7.45
CA LEU A 489 -8.69 -8.33 7.23
C LEU A 489 -8.21 -7.83 5.86
N VAL A 490 -7.12 -8.38 5.33
CA VAL A 490 -6.59 -7.99 4.00
C VAL A 490 -7.29 -8.75 2.87
N VAL A 491 -7.31 -10.08 2.95
CA VAL A 491 -7.67 -10.95 1.81
C VAL A 491 -9.18 -11.12 1.66
N VAL A 492 -9.97 -11.14 2.74
CA VAL A 492 -11.42 -11.30 2.63
C VAL A 492 -12.08 -10.13 1.90
N PRO A 493 -11.87 -8.85 2.26
CA PRO A 493 -12.45 -7.73 1.53
C PRO A 493 -12.07 -7.72 0.06
N TRP A 494 -10.80 -8.06 -0.24
CA TRP A 494 -10.33 -8.20 -1.62
C TRP A 494 -11.09 -9.28 -2.38
N LEU A 495 -11.17 -10.52 -1.85
CA LEU A 495 -11.86 -11.63 -2.51
C LEU A 495 -13.36 -11.34 -2.72
N LEU A 496 -14.02 -10.72 -1.76
CA LEU A 496 -15.43 -10.35 -1.88
C LEU A 496 -15.64 -9.30 -2.98
N LEU A 497 -14.73 -8.33 -3.11
CA LEU A 497 -14.79 -7.35 -4.19
C LEU A 497 -14.45 -7.96 -5.55
N VAL A 498 -13.51 -8.90 -5.61
CA VAL A 498 -13.24 -9.70 -6.81
C VAL A 498 -14.48 -10.51 -7.21
N ALA A 499 -15.19 -11.09 -6.26
CA ALA A 499 -16.45 -11.79 -6.52
C ALA A 499 -17.53 -10.85 -7.09
N ALA A 500 -17.68 -9.66 -6.49
CA ALA A 500 -18.60 -8.63 -6.98
C ALA A 500 -18.23 -8.17 -8.40
N LEU A 501 -16.93 -8.02 -8.66
CA LEU A 501 -16.40 -7.70 -9.98
C LEU A 501 -16.73 -8.80 -10.99
N PHE A 502 -16.43 -10.07 -10.73
CA PHE A 502 -16.77 -11.16 -11.65
C PHE A 502 -18.27 -11.29 -11.90
N ARG A 503 -19.09 -11.06 -10.87
CA ARG A 503 -20.55 -10.99 -11.04
C ARG A 503 -20.94 -9.88 -12.02
N ALA A 504 -20.23 -8.76 -12.01
CA ALA A 504 -20.45 -7.66 -12.96
C ALA A 504 -20.16 -8.05 -14.42
N TYR A 505 -19.33 -9.05 -14.68
CA TYR A 505 -18.97 -9.50 -16.04
C TYR A 505 -19.99 -10.43 -16.72
N ARG A 506 -21.20 -10.60 -16.16
CA ARG A 506 -22.29 -11.32 -16.84
C ARG A 506 -22.88 -10.47 -17.97
N SER A 507 -23.34 -11.11 -19.05
CA SER A 507 -24.01 -10.47 -20.21
C SER A 507 -25.11 -9.49 -19.82
N THR A 508 -25.84 -9.78 -18.74
CA THR A 508 -27.00 -8.98 -18.31
C THR A 508 -26.63 -7.64 -17.68
N ILE A 509 -25.36 -7.40 -17.35
CA ILE A 509 -24.94 -6.20 -16.61
C ILE A 509 -24.32 -5.16 -17.55
N PRO A 510 -24.85 -3.91 -17.59
CA PRO A 510 -24.37 -2.89 -18.50
C PRO A 510 -22.97 -2.39 -18.11
N ASP A 511 -22.17 -1.97 -19.09
CA ASP A 511 -20.79 -1.46 -18.93
C ASP A 511 -20.63 -0.36 -17.89
N LYS A 512 -21.66 0.50 -17.77
CA LYS A 512 -21.66 1.57 -16.76
C LYS A 512 -21.68 0.99 -15.35
N ALA A 513 -22.47 -0.05 -15.11
CA ALA A 513 -22.51 -0.75 -13.82
C ALA A 513 -21.22 -1.52 -13.56
N ARG A 514 -20.63 -2.18 -14.58
CA ARG A 514 -19.33 -2.86 -14.46
C ARG A 514 -18.23 -1.91 -14.00
N ARG A 515 -18.14 -0.74 -14.67
CA ARG A 515 -17.24 0.34 -14.27
C ARG A 515 -17.55 0.84 -12.87
N ALA A 516 -18.81 1.13 -12.55
CA ALA A 516 -19.20 1.60 -11.23
C ALA A 516 -18.82 0.62 -10.10
N ILE A 517 -18.99 -0.69 -10.30
CA ILE A 517 -18.57 -1.72 -9.33
C ILE A 517 -17.05 -1.73 -9.19
N HIS A 518 -16.32 -1.66 -10.29
CA HIS A 518 -14.86 -1.60 -10.25
C HIS A 518 -14.34 -0.38 -9.48
N TRP A 519 -14.84 0.81 -9.84
CA TRP A 519 -14.47 2.08 -9.23
C TRP A 519 -14.94 2.20 -7.78
N GLY A 520 -16.18 1.79 -7.52
CA GLY A 520 -16.75 1.73 -6.18
C GLY A 520 -15.98 0.77 -5.29
N GLY A 521 -15.53 -0.37 -5.81
CA GLY A 521 -14.68 -1.32 -5.09
C GLY A 521 -13.31 -0.75 -4.73
N MET A 522 -12.62 -0.10 -5.69
CA MET A 522 -11.36 0.61 -5.41
C MET A 522 -11.54 1.72 -4.38
N GLY A 523 -12.58 2.55 -4.56
CA GLY A 523 -12.94 3.61 -3.63
C GLY A 523 -13.22 3.07 -2.24
N LEU A 524 -14.02 2.01 -2.11
CA LEU A 524 -14.36 1.37 -0.83
C LEU A 524 -13.13 0.87 -0.08
N LEU A 525 -12.15 0.28 -0.78
CA LEU A 525 -10.92 -0.20 -0.14
C LEU A 525 -9.99 0.92 0.29
N ILE A 526 -9.91 2.02 -0.46
CA ILE A 526 -9.00 3.11 -0.10
C ILE A 526 -9.62 4.12 0.85
N LEU A 527 -10.93 4.38 0.76
CA LEU A 527 -11.64 5.40 1.54
C LEU A 527 -11.35 5.40 3.06
N PRO A 528 -11.14 4.24 3.73
CA PRO A 528 -10.75 4.23 5.14
C PRO A 528 -9.48 5.05 5.44
N LEU A 529 -8.52 5.14 4.51
CA LEU A 529 -7.27 5.89 4.68
C LEU A 529 -7.48 7.41 4.83
N PRO A 530 -8.07 8.13 3.84
CA PRO A 530 -8.35 9.55 3.98
C PRO A 530 -9.37 9.81 5.09
N VAL A 531 -10.34 8.92 5.34
CA VAL A 531 -11.27 9.07 6.48
C VAL A 531 -10.50 9.03 7.80
N GLN A 532 -9.60 8.07 8.00
CA GLN A 532 -8.76 8.02 9.19
C GLN A 532 -7.88 9.27 9.31
N LEU A 533 -7.27 9.72 8.21
CA LEU A 533 -6.42 10.91 8.21
C LEU A 533 -7.21 12.16 8.59
N VAL A 534 -8.35 12.40 7.94
CA VAL A 534 -9.23 13.56 8.18
C VAL A 534 -9.78 13.54 9.60
N THR A 535 -10.24 12.38 10.09
CA THR A 535 -10.75 12.25 11.47
C THR A 535 -9.66 12.46 12.51
N THR A 536 -8.41 12.03 12.23
CA THR A 536 -7.26 12.28 13.10
C THR A 536 -6.86 13.76 13.09
N MET A 537 -6.78 14.38 11.91
CA MET A 537 -6.46 15.81 11.74
C MET A 537 -7.53 16.72 12.38
N ALA A 538 -8.80 16.35 12.30
CA ALA A 538 -9.89 17.05 12.95
C ALA A 538 -9.99 16.78 14.47
N HIS A 539 -9.06 16.01 15.04
CA HIS A 539 -9.08 15.56 16.43
C HIS A 539 -10.39 14.84 16.84
N LEU A 540 -11.06 14.21 15.87
CA LEU A 540 -12.25 13.40 16.08
C LEU A 540 -11.90 11.97 16.47
N ALA A 541 -10.78 11.45 15.95
CA ALA A 541 -10.23 10.15 16.27
C ALA A 541 -8.78 10.28 16.75
N ARG A 542 -8.33 9.34 17.58
CA ARG A 542 -6.92 9.20 17.93
C ARG A 542 -6.17 8.44 16.82
N PRO A 543 -4.89 8.73 16.54
CA PRO A 543 -4.14 8.05 15.48
C PRO A 543 -4.02 6.54 15.71
N TRP A 544 -4.00 6.10 16.97
CA TRP A 544 -3.93 4.70 17.36
C TRP A 544 -5.28 3.96 17.29
N LEU A 545 -6.37 4.60 16.89
CA LEU A 545 -7.72 4.01 16.92
C LEU A 545 -7.81 2.70 16.12
N VAL A 546 -7.36 2.72 14.86
CA VAL A 546 -7.38 1.53 13.98
C VAL A 546 -6.49 0.43 14.55
N ARG A 547 -5.33 0.79 15.11
CA ARG A 547 -4.44 -0.13 15.80
C ARG A 547 -5.15 -0.81 16.97
N ALA A 548 -5.84 -0.05 17.83
CA ALA A 548 -6.58 -0.61 18.98
C ALA A 548 -7.64 -1.64 18.55
N PHE A 549 -8.40 -1.35 17.50
CA PHE A 549 -9.43 -2.25 16.97
C PHE A 549 -8.88 -3.56 16.39
N VAL A 550 -7.59 -3.61 16.04
CA VAL A 550 -6.95 -4.82 15.52
C VAL A 550 -6.13 -5.52 16.61
N GLU A 551 -5.27 -4.78 17.31
CA GLU A 551 -4.34 -5.36 18.30
C GLU A 551 -5.05 -5.91 19.53
N ILE A 552 -6.06 -5.22 20.07
CA ILE A 552 -6.72 -5.66 21.32
C ILE A 552 -7.50 -6.96 21.10
N PRO A 553 -8.36 -7.12 20.06
CA PRO A 553 -9.01 -8.40 19.82
C PRO A 553 -8.03 -9.52 19.47
N THR A 554 -6.97 -9.20 18.72
CA THR A 554 -5.91 -10.17 18.41
C THR A 554 -5.22 -10.65 19.68
N TRP A 555 -4.93 -9.74 20.60
CA TRP A 555 -4.33 -10.08 21.89
C TRP A 555 -5.26 -10.94 22.74
N GLU A 556 -6.53 -10.56 22.87
CA GLU A 556 -7.53 -11.32 23.65
C GLU A 556 -7.70 -12.75 23.11
N LEU A 557 -7.71 -12.93 21.79
CA LEU A 557 -7.69 -14.27 21.17
C LEU A 557 -6.41 -15.04 21.55
N GLY A 558 -5.26 -14.35 21.65
CA GLY A 558 -3.98 -14.94 22.04
C GLY A 558 -3.85 -15.31 23.52
N ARG A 559 -4.77 -14.88 24.39
CA ARG A 559 -4.66 -15.14 25.85
C ARG A 559 -4.86 -16.61 26.21
N SER A 560 -5.51 -17.39 25.35
CA SER A 560 -5.73 -18.82 25.55
C SER A 560 -5.35 -19.62 24.29
N ALA A 561 -4.96 -20.88 24.49
CA ALA A 561 -4.71 -21.79 23.36
C ALA A 561 -5.96 -21.96 22.49
N LEU A 562 -7.14 -22.06 23.11
CA LEU A 562 -8.43 -22.15 22.41
C LEU A 562 -8.73 -20.90 21.58
N GLY A 563 -8.47 -19.70 22.09
CA GLY A 563 -8.65 -18.45 21.34
C GLY A 563 -7.70 -18.34 20.15
N THR A 564 -6.45 -18.79 20.30
CA THR A 564 -5.48 -18.88 19.19
C THR A 564 -5.95 -19.84 18.11
N VAL A 565 -6.39 -21.04 18.50
CA VAL A 565 -6.96 -22.03 17.56
C VAL A 565 -8.21 -21.48 16.89
N ALA A 566 -9.11 -20.84 17.63
CA ALA A 566 -10.31 -20.22 17.11
C ALA A 566 -9.99 -19.11 16.08
N ALA A 567 -8.95 -18.31 16.31
CA ALA A 567 -8.49 -17.30 15.35
C ALA A 567 -8.02 -17.94 14.03
N TRP A 568 -7.23 -19.02 14.10
CA TRP A 568 -6.76 -19.74 12.93
C TRP A 568 -7.89 -20.44 12.16
N VAL A 569 -8.76 -21.16 12.86
CA VAL A 569 -9.90 -21.87 12.26
C VAL A 569 -10.89 -20.87 11.68
N GLY A 570 -11.28 -19.85 12.45
CA GLY A 570 -12.21 -18.82 12.01
C GLY A 570 -11.66 -18.02 10.82
N GLY A 571 -10.41 -17.57 10.90
CA GLY A 571 -9.74 -16.88 9.80
C GLY A 571 -9.63 -17.73 8.54
N GLY A 572 -9.24 -19.01 8.69
CA GLY A 572 -9.17 -19.98 7.59
C GLY A 572 -10.53 -20.26 6.95
N LEU A 573 -11.58 -20.47 7.74
CA LEU A 573 -12.95 -20.66 7.25
C LEU A 573 -13.45 -19.45 6.49
N LEU A 574 -13.25 -18.23 7.02
CA LEU A 574 -13.64 -16.99 6.33
C LEU A 574 -12.92 -16.84 4.98
N LEU A 575 -11.62 -17.15 4.92
CA LEU A 575 -10.85 -17.13 3.69
C LEU A 575 -11.34 -18.18 2.68
N ILE A 576 -11.63 -19.40 3.13
CA ILE A 576 -12.18 -20.47 2.28
C ILE A 576 -13.55 -20.05 1.72
N VAL A 577 -14.45 -19.52 2.56
CA VAL A 577 -15.77 -19.05 2.13
C VAL A 577 -15.63 -17.92 1.12
N ALA A 578 -14.81 -16.91 1.40
CA ALA A 578 -14.59 -15.79 0.48
C ALA A 578 -13.99 -16.26 -0.86
N TYR A 579 -13.03 -17.18 -0.82
CA TYR A 579 -12.43 -17.79 -2.01
C TYR A 579 -13.47 -18.55 -2.84
N ARG A 580 -14.32 -19.37 -2.19
CA ARG A 580 -15.39 -20.11 -2.87
C ARG A 580 -16.44 -19.19 -3.47
N VAL A 581 -16.81 -18.12 -2.77
CA VAL A 581 -17.73 -17.11 -3.33
C VAL A 581 -17.13 -16.48 -4.59
N ALA A 582 -15.86 -16.07 -4.55
CA ALA A 582 -15.17 -15.53 -5.72
C ALA A 582 -15.04 -16.55 -6.86
N GLU A 583 -14.68 -17.79 -6.55
CA GLU A 583 -14.58 -18.89 -7.52
C GLU A 583 -15.93 -19.14 -8.21
N ILE A 584 -17.02 -19.24 -7.45
CA ILE A 584 -18.37 -19.46 -7.99
C ILE A 584 -18.77 -18.32 -8.93
N GLN A 585 -18.47 -17.07 -8.56
CA GLN A 585 -18.73 -15.94 -9.46
C GLN A 585 -17.86 -15.98 -10.71
N PHE A 586 -16.59 -16.39 -10.59
CA PHE A 586 -15.69 -16.57 -11.73
C PHE A 586 -16.18 -17.65 -12.69
N LEU A 587 -16.63 -18.80 -12.17
CA LEU A 587 -17.15 -19.89 -13.01
C LEU A 587 -18.38 -19.47 -13.82
N ARG A 588 -19.21 -18.59 -13.25
CA ARG A 588 -20.40 -17.99 -13.88
C ARG A 588 -20.10 -16.75 -14.71
N MET A 589 -18.84 -16.32 -14.75
CA MET A 589 -18.41 -15.17 -15.53
C MET A 589 -18.41 -15.53 -17.01
N GLU A 590 -18.94 -14.64 -17.84
CA GLU A 590 -18.71 -14.72 -19.27
C GLU A 590 -17.40 -14.01 -19.57
N ILE A 591 -16.49 -14.71 -20.24
CA ILE A 591 -15.22 -14.09 -20.63
C ILE A 591 -15.57 -13.14 -21.76
N PRO A 592 -15.39 -11.82 -21.55
CA PRO A 592 -15.84 -10.85 -22.51
C PRO A 592 -15.01 -11.01 -23.78
N ALA A 593 -15.67 -11.23 -24.92
CA ALA A 593 -15.01 -11.41 -26.23
C ALA A 593 -14.16 -10.19 -26.61
N ASN A 594 -14.57 -9.02 -26.13
CA ASN A 594 -13.84 -7.77 -26.19
C ASN A 594 -13.33 -7.46 -24.78
N PRO A 595 -12.02 -7.32 -24.55
CA PRO A 595 -11.50 -7.01 -23.23
C PRO A 595 -12.20 -5.74 -22.72
N VAL A 596 -12.76 -5.82 -21.50
CA VAL A 596 -13.58 -4.70 -21.01
C VAL A 596 -12.70 -3.46 -20.83
N PRO A 597 -13.10 -2.28 -21.33
CA PRO A 597 -12.36 -1.01 -21.22
C PRO A 597 -12.34 -0.45 -19.79
N CYS A 598 -12.44 -1.30 -18.78
CA CYS A 598 -12.25 -0.97 -17.36
C CYS A 598 -10.78 -0.67 -17.05
N SER A 599 -9.84 -1.13 -17.89
CA SER A 599 -8.50 -0.54 -17.95
C SER A 599 -8.39 0.29 -19.23
N LEU A 600 -7.95 1.55 -19.13
CA LEU A 600 -7.66 2.38 -20.30
C LEU A 600 -6.63 1.73 -21.24
N ILE A 601 -5.81 0.81 -20.71
CA ILE A 601 -4.83 -0.01 -21.45
C ILE A 601 -5.51 -0.87 -22.52
N VAL A 602 -6.70 -1.39 -22.22
CA VAL A 602 -7.47 -2.26 -23.11
C VAL A 602 -8.22 -1.45 -24.15
N ARG A 603 -8.81 -0.32 -23.78
CA ARG A 603 -9.48 0.57 -24.73
C ARG A 603 -8.50 1.12 -25.78
N ALA A 604 -7.27 1.40 -25.37
CA ALA A 604 -6.18 1.75 -26.28
C ALA A 604 -5.71 0.59 -27.19
N ARG A 605 -6.13 -0.66 -26.92
CA ARG A 605 -5.83 -1.86 -27.73
C ARG A 605 -6.93 -2.16 -28.76
N GLU A 606 -8.16 -1.70 -28.53
CA GLU A 606 -9.30 -1.86 -29.46
C GLU A 606 -9.48 -0.65 -30.40
N GLU A 607 -9.09 0.55 -29.96
CA GLU A 607 -9.03 1.76 -30.80
C GLU A 607 -7.72 1.83 -31.63
N SER A 608 -6.90 0.76 -31.57
CA SER A 608 -5.70 0.49 -32.39
C SER A 608 -5.90 -0.77 -33.21
#